data_AF-A0A932YA06-F1
#
_entry.id   AF-A0A932YA06-F1
#
_cell.length_a   1.000
_cell.length_b   1.000
_cell.length_c   1.000
_cell.angle_alpha   90.00
_cell.angle_beta   90.00
_cell.angle_gamma   90.00
#
_symmetry.space_group_name_H-M   'P 1'
#
loop_
_entity.id
_entity.type
_entity.pdbx_description
1 polymer ?
#
loop_
_entity_poly.entity_id
_entity_poly.type
_entity_poly.pdbx_seq_one_letter_code
_entity_poly.pdbx_strand_id
1 'polypeptide(L)'
;PHLKEYVLCKEMGQCCGGRVEVFFEIIPRQKQIHLFGGGHVGRAVAQVFSQMSFHLTLIDPRPDWATPEGLPSELHTLLMDPLRYVQSQPWNENDAVCIFTHSHDLDFLLVQYFLKQPLGYLGLIGSQHKADIFLARLKSSSEPDLAEVWEDKMHCPIGIPLDSKNPKIIAVSIAAEVLKEWGLKDSLVSRVESQESTDQVQV
;
A
#
# COMPACT_ATOMS: atom_id res chain seq x y z
N PRO A 1 22.17 -8.86 0.17
CA PRO A 1 23.03 -9.57 -0.81
C PRO A 1 23.89 -10.60 -0.08
N HIS A 2 24.07 -11.79 -0.62
CA HIS A 2 24.87 -12.85 -0.01
C HIS A 2 25.65 -13.57 -1.11
N LEU A 3 26.96 -13.64 -0.96
CA LEU A 3 27.83 -14.45 -1.80
C LEU A 3 27.93 -15.84 -1.15
N LYS A 4 27.62 -16.89 -1.89
CA LYS A 4 27.74 -18.26 -1.42
C LYS A 4 28.62 -19.06 -2.36
N GLU A 5 29.69 -19.61 -1.79
CA GLU A 5 30.60 -20.49 -2.49
C GLU A 5 30.07 -21.93 -2.45
N TYR A 6 30.15 -22.61 -3.59
CA TYR A 6 29.79 -24.02 -3.73
C TYR A 6 30.97 -24.81 -4.27
N VAL A 7 31.27 -25.92 -3.60
CA VAL A 7 32.31 -26.86 -4.03
C VAL A 7 31.67 -27.97 -4.86
N LEU A 8 31.86 -27.89 -6.17
CA LEU A 8 31.14 -28.71 -7.15
C LEU A 8 31.45 -30.22 -7.05
N CYS A 9 32.58 -30.57 -6.43
CA CYS A 9 33.06 -31.95 -6.38
C CYS A 9 32.33 -32.85 -5.37
N LYS A 10 31.90 -32.31 -4.22
CA LYS A 10 31.38 -33.11 -3.09
C LYS A 10 29.87 -33.00 -2.93
N GLU A 11 29.30 -31.85 -3.27
CA GLU A 11 27.88 -31.56 -3.05
C GLU A 11 27.01 -31.75 -4.31
N MET A 12 27.59 -31.70 -5.51
CA MET A 12 26.85 -31.68 -6.80
C MET A 12 27.22 -32.83 -7.76
N GLY A 13 28.02 -33.80 -7.31
CA GLY A 13 28.31 -35.03 -8.08
C GLY A 13 29.14 -34.85 -9.35
N GLN A 14 29.89 -33.75 -9.49
CA GLN A 14 30.72 -33.51 -10.68
C GLN A 14 32.16 -34.00 -10.49
N CYS A 15 32.59 -34.97 -11.32
CA CYS A 15 33.90 -35.61 -11.23
C CYS A 15 35.10 -34.71 -11.59
N CYS A 16 34.86 -33.55 -12.22
CA CYS A 16 35.93 -32.67 -12.75
C CYS A 16 36.41 -31.59 -11.75
N GLY A 17 35.77 -31.47 -10.58
CA GLY A 17 36.11 -30.44 -9.59
C GLY A 17 35.73 -29.01 -9.99
N GLY A 18 35.96 -28.05 -9.09
CA GLY A 18 35.70 -26.62 -9.31
C GLY A 18 35.05 -25.91 -8.11
N ARG A 19 35.14 -24.57 -8.11
CA ARG A 19 34.48 -23.68 -7.14
C ARG A 19 33.68 -22.66 -7.93
N VAL A 20 32.45 -22.40 -7.49
CA VAL A 20 31.61 -21.34 -8.04
C VAL A 20 31.14 -20.45 -6.89
N GLU A 21 31.21 -19.15 -7.10
CA GLU A 21 30.62 -18.17 -6.20
C GLU A 21 29.31 -17.69 -6.82
N VAL A 22 28.21 -17.86 -6.07
CA VAL A 22 26.89 -17.39 -6.48
C VAL A 22 26.53 -16.17 -5.65
N PHE A 23 26.33 -15.04 -6.32
CA PHE A 23 25.86 -13.82 -5.69
C PHE A 23 24.33 -13.76 -5.72
N PHE A 24 23.72 -13.79 -4.55
CA PHE A 24 22.29 -13.63 -4.38
C PHE A 24 21.97 -12.20 -3.97
N GLU A 25 21.23 -11.49 -4.81
CA GLU A 25 20.64 -10.20 -4.50
C GLU A 25 19.11 -10.33 -4.48
N ILE A 26 18.50 -10.05 -3.33
CA ILE A 26 17.05 -10.01 -3.20
C ILE A 26 16.62 -8.62 -3.68
N ILE A 27 15.89 -8.57 -4.79
CA ILE A 27 15.22 -7.36 -5.26
C ILE A 27 13.81 -7.38 -4.65
N PRO A 28 13.54 -6.62 -3.57
CA PRO A 28 12.21 -6.60 -2.97
C PRO A 28 11.20 -6.06 -3.97
N ARG A 29 9.97 -6.58 -3.92
CA ARG A 29 8.85 -5.97 -4.66
C ARG A 29 8.69 -4.53 -4.18
N GLN A 30 8.55 -3.62 -5.13
CA GLN A 30 8.25 -2.23 -4.80
C GLN A 30 6.90 -2.16 -4.10
N LYS A 31 6.87 -1.44 -2.97
CA LYS A 31 5.68 -1.23 -2.15
C LYS A 31 4.57 -0.56 -2.95
N GLN A 32 3.36 -1.09 -2.81
CA GLN A 32 2.16 -0.69 -3.54
C GLN A 32 1.16 -0.02 -2.60
N ILE A 33 0.68 1.17 -2.94
CA ILE A 33 -0.40 1.82 -2.21
C ILE A 33 -1.64 1.87 -3.10
N HIS A 34 -2.72 1.29 -2.59
CA HIS A 34 -4.01 1.21 -3.25
C HIS A 34 -5.00 2.14 -2.55
N LEU A 35 -5.44 3.16 -3.28
CA LEU A 35 -6.32 4.21 -2.81
C LEU A 35 -7.74 3.95 -3.36
N PHE A 36 -8.67 3.59 -2.48
CA PHE A 36 -10.06 3.35 -2.86
C PHE A 36 -10.88 4.61 -2.63
N GLY A 37 -11.19 5.31 -3.73
CA GLY A 37 -11.97 6.55 -3.74
C GLY A 37 -11.15 7.74 -4.27
N GLY A 38 -11.53 8.25 -5.43
CA GLY A 38 -10.91 9.39 -6.09
C GLY A 38 -11.38 10.76 -5.58
N GLY A 39 -12.10 10.80 -4.45
CA GLY A 39 -12.65 12.02 -3.85
C GLY A 39 -11.59 13.06 -3.43
N HIS A 40 -12.02 14.17 -2.81
CA HIS A 40 -11.13 15.23 -2.32
C HIS A 40 -9.98 14.72 -1.44
N VAL A 41 -10.27 13.79 -0.53
CA VAL A 41 -9.25 13.18 0.36
C VAL A 41 -8.31 12.28 -0.44
N GLY A 42 -8.86 11.37 -1.25
CA GLY A 42 -8.05 10.45 -2.04
C GLY A 42 -7.08 11.13 -3.01
N ARG A 43 -7.51 12.24 -3.64
CA ARG A 43 -6.63 13.06 -4.48
C ARG A 43 -5.51 13.72 -3.68
N ALA A 44 -5.83 14.29 -2.53
CA ALA A 44 -4.82 14.93 -1.68
C ALA A 44 -3.80 13.90 -1.17
N VAL A 45 -4.26 12.71 -0.79
CA VAL A 45 -3.41 11.58 -0.37
C VAL A 45 -2.53 11.12 -1.53
N ALA A 46 -3.10 10.96 -2.73
CA ALA A 46 -2.34 10.58 -3.92
C ALA A 46 -1.24 11.60 -4.26
N GLN A 47 -1.53 12.90 -4.13
CA GLN A 47 -0.53 13.95 -4.34
C GLN A 47 0.64 13.86 -3.34
N VAL A 48 0.36 13.63 -2.06
CA VAL A 48 1.43 13.49 -1.04
C VAL A 48 2.29 12.26 -1.33
N PHE A 49 1.68 11.10 -1.59
CA PHE A 49 2.44 9.88 -1.83
C PHE A 49 3.18 9.88 -3.17
N SER A 50 2.74 10.64 -4.17
CA SER A 50 3.42 10.70 -5.48
C SER A 50 4.83 11.26 -5.41
N GLN A 51 5.14 11.99 -4.34
CA GLN A 51 6.47 12.54 -4.09
C GLN A 51 7.41 11.50 -3.45
N MET A 52 6.95 10.26 -3.29
CA MET A 52 7.65 9.15 -2.63
C MET A 52 7.78 7.96 -3.58
N SER A 53 8.71 7.06 -3.31
CA SER A 53 9.02 5.91 -4.19
C SER A 53 8.03 4.72 -4.06
N PHE A 54 6.73 4.98 -4.11
CA PHE A 54 5.69 3.97 -4.13
C PHE A 54 5.09 3.80 -5.51
N HIS A 55 4.60 2.60 -5.81
CA HIS A 55 3.62 2.45 -6.88
C HIS A 55 2.24 2.77 -6.33
N LEU A 56 1.58 3.75 -6.93
CA LEU A 56 0.29 4.23 -6.48
C LEU A 56 -0.79 3.84 -7.48
N THR A 57 -1.86 3.21 -6.98
CA THR A 57 -3.07 2.97 -7.76
C THR A 57 -4.27 3.64 -7.09
N LEU A 58 -4.96 4.51 -7.82
CA LEU A 58 -6.22 5.13 -7.40
C LEU A 58 -7.39 4.45 -8.12
N ILE A 59 -8.34 3.93 -7.36
CA ILE A 59 -9.50 3.19 -7.88
C ILE A 59 -10.78 3.95 -7.53
N ASP A 60 -11.53 4.36 -8.54
CA ASP A 60 -12.87 4.93 -8.37
C ASP A 60 -13.76 4.52 -9.56
N PRO A 61 -15.01 4.11 -9.35
CA PRO A 61 -15.90 3.73 -10.45
C PRO A 61 -16.50 4.95 -11.18
N ARG A 62 -16.25 6.17 -10.71
CA ARG A 62 -16.83 7.40 -11.27
C ARG A 62 -15.78 8.11 -12.15
N PRO A 63 -16.07 8.35 -13.45
CA PRO A 63 -15.11 8.94 -14.40
C PRO A 63 -14.44 10.23 -13.89
N ASP A 64 -15.23 11.18 -13.39
CA ASP A 64 -14.72 12.47 -12.90
C ASP A 64 -13.73 12.34 -11.73
N TRP A 65 -13.81 11.25 -10.97
CA TRP A 65 -12.97 10.99 -9.81
C TRP A 65 -11.81 10.05 -10.12
N ALA A 66 -11.94 9.18 -11.11
CA ALA A 66 -10.89 8.29 -11.58
C ALA A 66 -9.85 9.02 -12.45
N THR A 67 -10.24 10.00 -13.28
CA THR A 67 -9.31 10.73 -14.15
C THR A 67 -9.33 12.25 -13.91
N PRO A 68 -8.96 12.74 -12.71
CA PRO A 68 -8.94 14.18 -12.45
C PRO A 68 -7.76 14.87 -13.12
N GLU A 69 -8.00 16.10 -13.57
CA GLU A 69 -6.91 17.02 -13.91
C GLU A 69 -6.02 17.30 -12.68
N GLY A 70 -4.71 17.46 -12.92
CA GLY A 70 -3.74 17.84 -11.88
C GLY A 70 -3.29 16.70 -10.96
N LEU A 71 -3.55 15.44 -11.33
CA LEU A 71 -2.88 14.31 -10.71
C LEU A 71 -1.49 14.09 -11.34
N PRO A 72 -0.48 13.68 -10.54
CA PRO A 72 0.86 13.31 -11.02
C PRO A 72 0.82 12.22 -12.09
N SER A 73 1.74 12.28 -13.06
CA SER A 73 1.85 11.31 -14.16
C SER A 73 2.14 9.88 -13.70
N GLU A 74 2.75 9.73 -12.54
CA GLU A 74 3.20 8.46 -11.96
C GLU A 74 2.07 7.72 -11.26
N LEU A 75 0.94 8.39 -11.01
CA LEU A 75 -0.22 7.79 -10.39
C LEU A 75 -1.00 6.96 -11.42
N HIS A 76 -1.12 5.65 -11.17
CA HIS A 76 -1.97 4.81 -11.96
C HIS A 76 -3.43 4.98 -11.52
N THR A 77 -4.29 5.42 -12.43
CA THR A 77 -5.71 5.61 -12.14
C THR A 77 -6.57 4.57 -12.85
N LEU A 78 -7.49 3.94 -12.10
CA LEU A 78 -8.37 2.90 -12.61
C LEU A 78 -9.84 3.32 -12.46
N LEU A 79 -10.48 3.53 -13.61
CA LEU A 79 -11.94 3.61 -13.70
C LEU A 79 -12.51 2.18 -13.63
N MET A 80 -12.68 1.68 -12.41
CA MET A 80 -13.08 0.30 -12.16
C MET A 80 -13.94 0.21 -10.90
N ASP A 81 -14.86 -0.77 -10.87
CA ASP A 81 -15.53 -1.17 -9.64
C ASP A 81 -14.51 -1.66 -8.60
N PRO A 82 -14.42 -1.04 -7.42
CA PRO A 82 -13.55 -1.47 -6.33
C PRO A 82 -13.67 -2.96 -5.98
N LEU A 83 -14.87 -3.52 -5.96
CA LEU A 83 -15.09 -4.92 -5.59
C LEU A 83 -14.59 -5.89 -6.65
N ARG A 84 -14.56 -5.45 -7.92
CA ARG A 84 -13.91 -6.20 -9.00
C ARG A 84 -12.39 -6.07 -8.92
N TYR A 85 -11.89 -4.88 -8.61
CA TYR A 85 -10.46 -4.64 -8.50
C TYR A 85 -9.82 -5.48 -7.38
N VAL A 86 -10.48 -5.61 -6.22
CA VAL A 86 -9.92 -6.42 -5.12
C VAL A 86 -9.68 -7.88 -5.50
N GLN A 87 -10.42 -8.41 -6.48
CA GLN A 87 -10.28 -9.78 -6.97
C GLN A 87 -9.29 -9.92 -8.14
N SER A 88 -8.77 -8.81 -8.66
CA SER A 88 -7.94 -8.81 -9.88
C SER A 88 -6.47 -9.15 -9.65
N GLN A 89 -6.01 -9.16 -8.40
CA GLN A 89 -4.64 -9.45 -8.02
C GLN A 89 -4.55 -10.14 -6.65
N PRO A 90 -3.47 -10.88 -6.37
CA PRO A 90 -3.15 -11.33 -5.02
C PRO A 90 -2.67 -10.16 -4.14
N TRP A 91 -2.89 -10.28 -2.83
CA TRP A 91 -2.49 -9.31 -1.81
C TRP A 91 -1.39 -9.88 -0.91
N ASN A 92 -0.44 -9.05 -0.50
CA ASN A 92 0.72 -9.40 0.32
C ASN A 92 1.13 -8.23 1.24
N GLU A 93 2.16 -8.46 2.05
CA GLU A 93 2.65 -7.50 3.04
C GLU A 93 3.27 -6.23 2.43
N ASN A 94 3.59 -6.24 1.13
CA ASN A 94 4.04 -5.08 0.36
C ASN A 94 2.89 -4.27 -0.24
N ASP A 95 1.64 -4.57 0.12
CA ASP A 95 0.47 -3.77 -0.23
C ASP A 95 -0.07 -3.01 0.99
N ALA A 96 -0.29 -1.71 0.80
CA ALA A 96 -1.00 -0.84 1.73
C ALA A 96 -2.32 -0.40 1.08
N VAL A 97 -3.41 -0.47 1.85
CA VAL A 97 -4.75 -0.11 1.38
C VAL A 97 -5.29 1.05 2.20
N CYS A 98 -5.73 2.10 1.51
CA CYS A 98 -6.43 3.23 2.11
C CYS A 98 -7.83 3.33 1.51
N ILE A 99 -8.85 3.32 2.36
CA ILE A 99 -10.27 3.32 1.97
C ILE A 99 -10.91 4.66 2.33
N PHE A 100 -11.40 5.37 1.30
CA PHE A 100 -12.10 6.64 1.42
C PHE A 100 -13.12 6.83 0.31
N THR A 101 -13.96 5.81 0.10
CA THR A 101 -15.00 5.89 -0.91
C THR A 101 -16.13 6.84 -0.46
N HIS A 102 -17.10 7.05 -1.34
CA HIS A 102 -18.27 7.87 -1.08
C HIS A 102 -19.44 7.09 -0.46
N SER A 103 -19.32 5.77 -0.30
CA SER A 103 -20.40 4.89 0.13
C SER A 103 -20.00 4.08 1.36
N HIS A 104 -20.80 4.21 2.42
CA HIS A 104 -20.61 3.45 3.65
C HIS A 104 -20.71 1.93 3.44
N ASP A 105 -21.61 1.48 2.57
CA ASP A 105 -21.73 0.05 2.26
C ASP A 105 -20.54 -0.47 1.48
N LEU A 106 -20.04 0.32 0.52
CA LEU A 106 -18.86 -0.06 -0.24
C LEU A 106 -17.62 -0.14 0.64
N ASP A 107 -17.42 0.86 1.50
CA ASP A 107 -16.33 0.85 2.49
C ASP A 107 -16.41 -0.39 3.39
N PHE A 108 -17.61 -0.77 3.85
CA PHE A 108 -17.79 -1.95 4.68
C PHE A 108 -17.40 -3.24 3.96
N LEU A 109 -17.83 -3.40 2.70
CA LEU A 109 -17.48 -4.57 1.88
C LEU A 109 -15.98 -4.66 1.60
N LEU A 110 -15.32 -3.51 1.36
CA LEU A 110 -13.87 -3.46 1.18
C LEU A 110 -13.14 -3.85 2.46
N VAL A 111 -13.56 -3.32 3.62
CA VAL A 111 -12.98 -3.68 4.93
C VAL A 111 -13.14 -5.17 5.21
N GLN A 112 -14.35 -5.71 5.02
CA GLN A 112 -14.62 -7.14 5.20
C GLN A 112 -13.69 -7.99 4.31
N TYR A 113 -13.47 -7.58 3.06
CA TYR A 113 -12.55 -8.27 2.16
C TYR A 113 -11.09 -8.18 2.65
N PHE A 114 -10.62 -6.99 3.01
CA PHE A 114 -9.21 -6.73 3.31
C PHE A 114 -8.75 -7.23 4.69
N LEU A 115 -9.64 -7.36 5.67
CA LEU A 115 -9.30 -8.00 6.95
C LEU A 115 -8.80 -9.45 6.80
N LYS A 116 -9.18 -10.12 5.71
CA LYS A 116 -8.74 -11.47 5.35
C LYS A 116 -7.37 -11.52 4.68
N GLN A 117 -6.89 -10.38 4.18
CA GLN A 117 -5.66 -10.32 3.38
C GLN A 117 -4.43 -10.10 4.28
N PRO A 118 -3.23 -10.51 3.82
CA PRO A 118 -1.97 -10.33 4.54
C PRO A 118 -1.35 -8.95 4.24
N LEU A 119 -2.16 -7.89 4.24
CA LEU A 119 -1.68 -6.53 3.94
C LEU A 119 -0.67 -6.06 4.99
N GLY A 120 0.27 -5.23 4.56
CA GLY A 120 1.16 -4.56 5.50
C GLY A 120 0.54 -3.32 6.15
N TYR A 121 -0.54 -2.77 5.57
CA TYR A 121 -1.32 -1.69 6.16
C TYR A 121 -2.74 -1.66 5.60
N LEU A 122 -3.74 -1.43 6.46
CA LEU A 122 -5.14 -1.22 6.09
C LEU A 122 -5.72 -0.05 6.88
N GLY A 123 -6.16 0.99 6.18
CA GLY A 123 -6.72 2.20 6.77
C GLY A 123 -8.08 2.56 6.18
N LEU A 124 -8.99 3.07 7.03
CA LEU A 124 -10.34 3.50 6.67
C LEU A 124 -10.59 4.93 7.15
N ILE A 125 -11.01 5.80 6.24
CA ILE A 125 -11.50 7.13 6.60
C ILE A 125 -12.81 7.03 7.36
N GLY A 126 -12.93 7.82 8.42
CA GLY A 126 -14.16 7.90 9.19
C GLY A 126 -13.95 8.49 10.57
N SER A 127 -15.00 8.39 11.38
CA SER A 127 -14.97 8.70 12.80
C SER A 127 -14.85 7.41 13.61
N GLN A 128 -14.56 7.55 14.90
CA GLN A 128 -14.64 6.43 15.84
C GLN A 128 -16.03 5.76 15.80
N HIS A 129 -17.08 6.57 15.71
CA HIS A 129 -18.45 6.05 15.58
C HIS A 129 -18.66 5.17 14.34
N LYS A 130 -18.03 5.50 13.20
CA LYS A 130 -18.08 4.64 12.00
C LYS A 130 -17.36 3.31 12.26
N ALA A 131 -16.22 3.33 12.96
CA ALA A 131 -15.51 2.12 13.35
C ALA A 131 -16.41 1.22 14.23
N ASP A 132 -17.08 1.80 15.24
CA ASP A 132 -17.95 1.07 16.15
C ASP A 132 -19.14 0.42 15.41
N ILE A 133 -19.74 1.14 14.45
CA ILE A 133 -20.81 0.60 13.60
C ILE A 133 -20.31 -0.56 12.74
N PHE A 134 -19.13 -0.41 12.12
CA PHE A 134 -18.58 -1.46 11.25
C PHE A 134 -18.22 -2.71 12.07
N LEU A 135 -17.61 -2.51 13.25
CA LEU A 135 -17.28 -3.61 14.15
C LEU A 135 -18.55 -4.34 14.63
N ALA A 136 -19.61 -3.61 14.99
CA ALA A 136 -20.89 -4.21 15.35
C ALA A 136 -21.49 -4.99 14.18
N ARG A 137 -21.42 -4.45 12.96
CA ARG A 137 -21.92 -5.11 11.74
C ARG A 137 -21.14 -6.38 11.41
N LEU A 138 -19.82 -6.39 11.59
CA LEU A 138 -18.98 -7.60 11.44
C LEU A 138 -19.39 -8.68 12.44
N LYS A 139 -19.57 -8.34 13.71
CA LYS A 139 -20.01 -9.27 14.77
C LYS A 139 -21.36 -9.92 14.46
N SER A 140 -22.25 -9.23 13.75
CA SER A 140 -23.55 -9.75 13.31
C SER A 140 -23.56 -10.37 11.90
N SER A 141 -22.40 -10.42 11.22
CA SER A 141 -22.30 -10.92 9.85
C SER A 141 -22.17 -12.45 9.79
N SER A 142 -22.08 -12.99 8.57
CA SER A 142 -21.76 -14.42 8.36
C SER A 142 -20.31 -14.77 8.71
N GLU A 143 -19.46 -13.80 8.99
CA GLU A 143 -18.03 -13.97 9.28
C GLU A 143 -17.62 -13.16 10.54
N PRO A 144 -18.17 -13.50 11.73
CA PRO A 144 -17.94 -12.74 12.95
C PRO A 144 -16.48 -12.71 13.41
N ASP A 145 -15.69 -13.73 13.06
CA ASP A 145 -14.26 -13.84 13.40
C ASP A 145 -13.43 -12.66 12.85
N LEU A 146 -13.91 -11.99 11.79
CA LEU A 146 -13.26 -10.78 11.27
C LEU A 146 -13.27 -9.62 12.27
N ALA A 147 -14.23 -9.60 13.21
CA ALA A 147 -14.25 -8.60 14.26
C ALA A 147 -13.11 -8.80 15.27
N GLU A 148 -12.59 -10.02 15.42
CA GLU A 148 -11.51 -10.33 16.37
C GLU A 148 -10.17 -9.77 15.90
N VAL A 149 -9.94 -9.73 14.59
CA VAL A 149 -8.69 -9.20 13.99
C VAL A 149 -8.75 -7.71 13.68
N TRP A 150 -9.87 -7.04 14.00
CA TRP A 150 -10.07 -5.62 13.66
C TRP A 150 -9.00 -4.74 14.31
N GLU A 151 -8.80 -4.85 15.62
CA GLU A 151 -7.88 -3.97 16.37
C GLU A 151 -6.43 -4.13 15.92
N ASP A 152 -6.05 -5.35 15.51
CA ASP A 152 -4.68 -5.65 15.06
C ASP A 152 -4.40 -5.22 13.62
N LYS A 153 -5.43 -5.17 12.76
CA LYS A 153 -5.26 -4.96 11.31
C LYS A 153 -5.78 -3.63 10.78
N MET A 154 -6.73 -2.99 11.47
CA MET A 154 -7.52 -1.89 10.92
C MET A 154 -7.22 -0.56 11.60
N HIS A 155 -6.72 0.41 10.83
CA HIS A 155 -6.60 1.80 11.28
C HIS A 155 -7.86 2.59 10.92
N CYS A 156 -8.73 2.83 11.91
CA CYS A 156 -9.95 3.64 11.74
C CYS A 156 -10.27 4.43 13.03
N PRO A 157 -10.29 5.78 13.00
CA PRO A 157 -9.98 6.65 11.86
C PRO A 157 -8.55 6.46 11.34
N ILE A 158 -8.39 6.47 10.01
CA ILE A 158 -7.07 6.48 9.36
C ILE A 158 -6.35 7.82 9.60
N GLY A 159 -5.05 7.74 9.85
CA GLY A 159 -4.16 8.88 10.00
C GLY A 159 -3.99 9.36 11.44
N ILE A 160 -2.87 10.06 11.69
CA ILE A 160 -2.56 10.66 12.98
C ILE A 160 -3.67 11.69 13.35
N PRO A 161 -4.19 11.68 14.60
CA PRO A 161 -5.23 12.61 15.02
C PRO A 161 -4.81 14.07 14.85
N LEU A 162 -5.54 14.82 14.02
CA LEU A 162 -5.38 16.26 13.81
C LEU A 162 -6.75 16.95 13.86
N ASP A 163 -6.81 18.14 14.45
CA ASP A 163 -8.04 18.94 14.48
C ASP A 163 -8.22 19.75 13.19
N SER A 164 -8.48 19.04 12.09
CA SER A 164 -8.72 19.66 10.79
C SER A 164 -9.55 18.78 9.87
N LYS A 165 -10.48 19.43 9.14
CA LYS A 165 -11.25 18.81 8.06
C LYS A 165 -10.67 19.09 6.67
N ASN A 166 -9.52 19.78 6.60
CA ASN A 166 -8.89 20.12 5.33
C ASN A 166 -8.27 18.86 4.70
N PRO A 167 -8.65 18.47 3.46
CA PRO A 167 -8.12 17.28 2.80
C PRO A 167 -6.60 17.22 2.72
N LYS A 168 -5.92 18.36 2.55
CA LYS A 168 -4.44 18.41 2.49
C LYS A 168 -3.79 18.09 3.83
N ILE A 169 -4.39 18.57 4.93
CA ILE A 169 -3.90 18.28 6.29
C ILE A 169 -4.15 16.80 6.63
N ILE A 170 -5.34 16.31 6.28
CA ILE A 170 -5.70 14.88 6.43
C ILE A 170 -4.73 14.01 5.63
N ALA A 171 -4.39 14.40 4.40
CA ALA A 171 -3.46 13.64 3.56
C ALA A 171 -2.07 13.48 4.19
N VAL A 172 -1.52 14.54 4.79
CA VAL A 172 -0.23 14.49 5.51
C VAL A 172 -0.34 13.59 6.75
N SER A 173 -1.45 13.66 7.48
CA SER A 173 -1.71 12.79 8.64
C SER A 173 -1.79 11.30 8.26
N ILE A 174 -2.48 10.98 7.16
CA ILE A 174 -2.56 9.62 6.61
C ILE A 174 -1.18 9.15 6.16
N ALA A 175 -0.45 9.98 5.41
CA ALA A 175 0.89 9.63 4.97
C ALA A 175 1.81 9.32 6.16
N ALA A 176 1.81 10.18 7.18
CA ALA A 176 2.62 9.97 8.38
C ALA A 176 2.28 8.66 9.11
N GLU A 177 1.00 8.31 9.24
CA GLU A 177 0.59 7.03 9.85
C GLU A 177 1.02 5.84 9.00
N VAL A 178 0.73 5.85 7.69
CA VAL A 178 1.13 4.78 6.77
C VAL A 178 2.64 4.55 6.82
N LEU A 179 3.44 5.62 6.80
CA LEU A 179 4.90 5.52 6.84
C LEU A 179 5.38 4.90 8.16
N LYS A 180 4.75 5.25 9.29
CA LYS A 180 5.06 4.77 10.63
C LYS A 180 4.70 3.30 10.82
N GLU A 181 3.44 2.94 10.54
CA GLU A 181 2.89 1.61 10.86
C GLU A 181 3.32 0.54 9.86
N TRP A 182 3.44 0.90 8.57
CA TRP A 182 3.84 -0.06 7.53
C TRP A 182 5.35 -0.37 7.53
N GLY A 183 6.12 0.25 8.44
CA GLY A 183 7.52 -0.10 8.70
C GLY A 183 8.46 0.20 7.53
N LEU A 184 8.50 1.44 7.07
CA LEU A 184 9.51 1.87 6.10
C LEU A 184 10.80 2.22 6.83
N LYS A 185 11.83 1.39 6.63
CA LYS A 185 13.20 1.71 7.05
C LYS A 185 13.92 2.41 5.90
N ASP A 186 14.86 3.29 6.23
CA ASP A 186 15.60 4.20 5.32
C ASP A 186 16.27 3.54 4.09
N SER A 187 16.30 2.21 3.99
CA SER A 187 16.78 1.47 2.81
C SER A 187 16.02 1.74 1.50
N LEU A 188 14.91 2.50 1.55
CA LEU A 188 14.16 2.95 0.36
C LEU A 188 14.54 4.37 -0.10
N VAL A 189 15.17 5.18 0.77
CA VAL A 189 15.53 6.58 0.45
C VAL A 189 16.78 6.66 -0.44
N SER A 190 17.67 5.66 -0.36
CA SER A 190 18.97 5.65 -1.06
C SER A 190 18.92 5.53 -2.59
N ARG A 191 17.72 5.51 -3.20
CA ARG A 191 17.55 5.52 -4.67
C ARG A 191 17.21 6.90 -5.25
N VAL A 192 16.75 7.84 -4.43
CA VAL A 192 16.49 9.22 -4.89
C VAL A 192 17.81 9.93 -5.20
N GLU A 193 18.86 9.68 -4.42
CA GLU A 193 20.16 10.33 -4.61
C GLU A 193 21.01 9.73 -5.75
N SER A 194 20.75 8.49 -6.18
CA SER A 194 21.54 7.84 -7.23
C SER A 194 21.05 8.12 -8.65
N GLN A 195 19.83 8.66 -8.82
CA GLN A 195 19.37 9.13 -10.14
C GLN A 195 19.79 10.57 -10.45
N GLU A 196 19.97 11.44 -9.44
CA GLU A 196 20.47 12.81 -9.67
C GLU A 196 21.99 12.87 -9.97
N SER A 197 22.77 11.88 -9.54
CA SER A 197 24.22 11.85 -9.75
C SER A 197 24.67 11.48 -11.17
N THR A 198 23.79 10.94 -12.02
CA THR A 198 24.20 10.44 -13.35
C THR A 198 24.04 11.48 -14.47
N ASP A 199 23.30 12.58 -14.23
CA ASP A 199 23.02 13.62 -15.22
C ASP A 199 23.95 14.85 -15.16
N GLN A 200 25.04 14.80 -14.36
CA GLN A 200 26.01 15.90 -14.25
C GLN A 200 27.46 15.50 -14.58
N VAL A 201 27.72 14.69 -15.61
CA VAL A 201 29.05 14.71 -16.27
C VAL A 201 28.92 14.38 -17.76
N GLN A 202 28.50 15.35 -18.59
CA GLN A 202 28.97 15.49 -19.99
C GLN A 202 28.85 16.96 -20.44
N VAL A 203 29.96 17.71 -20.33
CA VAL A 203 30.29 18.87 -21.18
C VAL A 203 31.76 18.73 -21.56
#